data_AF-A0A956SKF1-F1
#
_entry.id   AF-A0A956SKF1-F1
#
_cell.length_a   1.000
_cell.length_b   1.000
_cell.length_c   1.000
_cell.angle_alpha   90.00
_cell.angle_beta   90.00
_cell.angle_gamma   90.00
#
_symmetry.space_group_name_H-M   'P 1'
#
loop_
_entity.id
_entity.type
_entity.pdbx_description
1 polymer ?
#
loop_
_entity_poly.entity_id
_entity_poly.type
_entity_poly.pdbx_seq_one_letter_code
_entity_poly.pdbx_strand_id
1 'polypeptide(L)'
;TGRAEARADLDVMKAADAAETLEDAREVAANAAGELAEAHAEIARLKQLVHELESENLQRRQKRSRPEVLKGSTRRLQTPLGDLYVNITEDDKGQPFEIFMSLGKVGGALMADVEAIARLISLALRSGIPMKEIYRQLRGISSDRAIGFGPGKVLSVPDAVGIALEKYMSDKQGIQQDLLGGGDAPRQGAAAEAPPVAVTRDNAQMMLGGMPETLAGACPDCGSQLEFAEGCMKCHVCGFSECG
;
A
#
# COMPACT_ATOMS: atom_id res chain seq x y z
N THR A 1 -13.25 -29.18 -91.69
CA THR A 1 -12.61 -30.05 -90.67
C THR A 1 -11.93 -29.21 -89.59
N GLY A 2 -11.11 -28.19 -89.91
CA GLY A 2 -10.35 -27.42 -88.91
C GLY A 2 -11.11 -26.61 -87.84
N ARG A 3 -12.41 -26.30 -88.00
CA ARG A 3 -13.18 -25.54 -86.98
C ARG A 3 -13.67 -26.42 -85.81
N ALA A 4 -13.76 -27.73 -86.04
CA ALA A 4 -14.11 -28.70 -85.01
C ALA A 4 -12.87 -29.12 -84.20
N GLU A 5 -11.72 -29.28 -84.88
CA GLU A 5 -10.42 -29.54 -84.26
C GLU A 5 -9.99 -28.37 -83.36
N ALA A 6 -10.08 -27.12 -83.84
CA ALA A 6 -9.76 -25.94 -83.02
C ALA A 6 -10.67 -25.75 -81.78
N ARG A 7 -11.90 -26.29 -81.80
CA ARG A 7 -12.80 -26.30 -80.63
C ARG A 7 -12.39 -27.38 -79.64
N ALA A 8 -12.05 -28.57 -80.12
CA ALA A 8 -11.56 -29.65 -79.29
C ALA A 8 -10.24 -29.26 -78.59
N ASP A 9 -9.32 -28.59 -79.29
CA ASP A 9 -8.06 -28.11 -78.72
C ASP A 9 -8.28 -27.07 -77.61
N LEU A 10 -9.25 -26.16 -77.79
CA LEU A 10 -9.61 -25.16 -76.78
C LEU A 10 -10.26 -25.79 -75.54
N ASP A 11 -11.08 -26.83 -75.73
CA ASP A 11 -11.71 -27.56 -74.63
C ASP A 11 -10.67 -28.37 -73.84
N VAL A 12 -9.64 -28.92 -74.51
CA VAL A 12 -8.50 -29.58 -73.86
C VAL A 12 -7.67 -28.58 -73.04
N MET A 13 -7.39 -27.39 -73.59
CA MET A 13 -6.65 -26.33 -72.86
C MET A 13 -7.43 -25.85 -71.63
N LYS A 14 -8.75 -25.66 -71.73
CA LYS A 14 -9.59 -25.28 -70.59
C LYS A 14 -9.67 -26.39 -69.53
N ALA A 15 -9.69 -27.65 -69.94
CA ALA A 15 -9.67 -28.77 -69.02
C ALA A 15 -8.34 -28.87 -68.27
N ALA A 16 -7.21 -28.52 -68.91
CA ALA A 16 -5.90 -28.44 -68.27
C ALA A 16 -5.82 -27.30 -67.25
N ASP A 17 -6.27 -26.10 -67.62
CA ASP A 17 -6.34 -24.92 -66.72
C ASP A 17 -7.29 -25.15 -65.52
N ALA A 18 -8.42 -25.81 -65.76
CA ALA A 18 -9.33 -26.23 -64.71
C ALA A 18 -8.76 -27.32 -63.79
N ALA A 19 -7.83 -28.14 -64.27
CA ALA A 19 -7.14 -29.15 -63.46
C ALA A 19 -6.04 -28.51 -62.59
N GLU A 20 -5.27 -27.59 -63.17
CA GLU A 20 -4.21 -26.83 -62.49
C GLU A 20 -4.80 -25.97 -61.35
N THR A 21 -5.87 -25.24 -61.59
CA THR A 21 -6.59 -24.47 -60.55
C THR A 21 -7.17 -25.34 -59.42
N LEU A 22 -7.54 -26.59 -59.72
CA LEU A 22 -8.05 -27.54 -58.72
C LEU A 22 -6.92 -28.13 -57.87
N GLU A 23 -5.72 -28.24 -58.44
CA GLU A 23 -4.50 -28.65 -57.76
C GLU A 23 -3.97 -27.55 -56.84
N ASP A 24 -3.92 -26.30 -57.32
CA ASP A 24 -3.61 -25.11 -56.52
C ASP A 24 -4.58 -24.94 -55.33
N ALA A 25 -5.88 -25.12 -55.58
CA ALA A 25 -6.89 -25.04 -54.52
C ALA A 25 -6.71 -26.14 -53.45
N ARG A 26 -6.24 -27.33 -53.85
CA ARG A 26 -5.93 -28.41 -52.91
C ARG A 26 -4.68 -28.10 -52.09
N GLU A 27 -3.65 -27.52 -52.70
CA GLU A 27 -2.44 -27.11 -51.99
C GLU A 27 -2.74 -26.02 -50.96
N VAL A 28 -3.52 -24.99 -51.35
CA VAL A 28 -3.97 -23.93 -50.42
C VAL A 28 -4.79 -24.52 -49.27
N ALA A 29 -5.71 -25.46 -49.57
CA ALA A 29 -6.50 -26.12 -48.53
C ALA A 29 -5.63 -26.96 -47.58
N ALA A 30 -4.61 -27.65 -48.10
CA ALA A 30 -3.67 -28.42 -47.29
C ALA A 30 -2.83 -27.52 -46.38
N ASN A 31 -2.32 -26.41 -46.90
CA ASN A 31 -1.57 -25.42 -46.13
C ASN A 31 -2.43 -24.80 -45.03
N ALA A 32 -3.65 -24.36 -45.35
CA ALA A 32 -4.60 -23.82 -44.38
C ALA A 32 -4.99 -24.84 -43.30
N ALA A 33 -5.14 -26.12 -43.66
CA ALA A 33 -5.39 -27.19 -42.69
C ALA A 33 -4.20 -27.42 -41.75
N GLY A 34 -2.97 -27.31 -42.26
CA GLY A 34 -1.74 -27.34 -41.46
C GLY A 34 -1.68 -26.20 -40.46
N GLU A 35 -1.86 -24.96 -40.93
CA GLU A 35 -1.89 -23.76 -40.07
C GLU A 35 -3.00 -23.84 -39.00
N LEU A 36 -4.18 -24.36 -39.36
CA LEU A 36 -5.28 -24.56 -38.42
C LEU A 36 -4.93 -25.59 -37.34
N ALA A 37 -4.24 -26.67 -37.71
CA ALA A 37 -3.78 -27.68 -36.76
C ALA A 37 -2.74 -27.11 -35.77
N GLU A 38 -1.80 -26.31 -36.26
CA GLU A 38 -0.81 -25.61 -35.43
C GLU A 38 -1.49 -24.61 -34.47
N ALA A 39 -2.41 -23.81 -34.99
CA ALA A 39 -3.17 -22.85 -34.18
C ALA A 39 -3.99 -23.56 -33.09
N HIS A 40 -4.63 -24.69 -33.40
CA HIS A 40 -5.35 -25.49 -32.41
C HIS A 40 -4.43 -26.07 -31.33
N ALA A 41 -3.23 -26.53 -31.70
CA ALA A 41 -2.24 -27.02 -30.75
C ALA A 41 -1.78 -25.91 -29.80
N GLU A 42 -1.52 -24.71 -30.31
CA GLU A 42 -1.11 -23.57 -29.48
C GLU A 42 -2.26 -23.09 -28.58
N ILE A 43 -3.51 -23.05 -29.09
CA ILE A 43 -4.69 -22.75 -28.26
C ILE A 43 -4.84 -23.76 -27.12
N ALA A 44 -4.63 -25.06 -27.38
CA ALA A 44 -4.69 -26.10 -26.36
C ALA A 44 -3.63 -25.88 -25.28
N ARG A 45 -2.39 -25.55 -25.68
CA ARG A 45 -1.29 -25.23 -24.76
C ARG A 45 -1.58 -23.99 -23.92
N LEU A 46 -2.03 -22.90 -24.53
CA LEU A 46 -2.37 -21.65 -23.84
C LEU A 46 -3.50 -21.86 -22.83
N LYS A 47 -4.53 -22.65 -23.18
CA LYS A 47 -5.60 -23.01 -22.24
C LYS A 47 -5.08 -23.77 -21.02
N GLN A 48 -4.14 -24.70 -21.22
CA GLN A 48 -3.53 -25.44 -20.12
C GLN A 48 -2.70 -24.52 -19.21
N LEU A 49 -1.92 -23.61 -19.80
CA LEU A 49 -1.16 -22.61 -19.02
C LEU A 49 -2.10 -21.68 -18.22
N VAL A 50 -3.19 -21.20 -18.83
CA VAL A 50 -4.20 -20.39 -18.14
C VAL A 50 -4.79 -21.18 -16.97
N HIS A 51 -5.16 -22.44 -17.18
CA HIS A 51 -5.70 -23.29 -16.12
C HIS A 51 -4.71 -23.48 -14.96
N GLU A 52 -3.43 -23.73 -15.25
CA GLU A 52 -2.39 -23.82 -14.23
C GLU A 52 -2.24 -22.52 -13.43
N LEU A 53 -2.15 -21.38 -14.12
CA LEU A 53 -2.05 -20.06 -13.47
C LEU A 53 -3.29 -19.72 -12.65
N GLU A 54 -4.49 -20.04 -13.13
CA GLU A 54 -5.74 -19.88 -12.39
C GLU A 54 -5.75 -20.76 -11.13
N SER A 55 -5.29 -22.00 -11.24
CA SER A 55 -5.19 -22.91 -10.10
C SER A 55 -4.18 -22.43 -9.05
N GLU A 56 -3.02 -21.92 -9.48
CA GLU A 56 -2.01 -21.34 -8.60
C GLU A 56 -2.55 -20.08 -7.91
N ASN A 57 -3.25 -19.23 -8.64
CA ASN A 57 -3.92 -18.06 -8.08
C ASN A 57 -5.00 -18.44 -7.07
N LEU A 58 -5.75 -19.53 -7.32
CA LEU A 58 -6.73 -20.05 -6.37
C LEU A 58 -6.06 -20.55 -5.08
N GLN A 59 -4.91 -21.24 -5.21
CA GLN A 59 -4.12 -21.69 -4.07
C GLN A 59 -3.52 -20.53 -3.28
N ARG A 60 -3.08 -19.44 -3.95
CA ARG A 60 -2.63 -18.22 -3.28
C ARG A 60 -3.74 -17.53 -2.48
N ARG A 61 -5.00 -17.66 -2.92
CA ARG A 61 -6.19 -17.13 -2.22
C ARG A 61 -6.60 -17.98 -1.02
N GLN A 62 -6.01 -19.16 -0.80
CA GLN A 62 -6.26 -19.93 0.41
C GLN A 62 -5.62 -19.23 1.62
N LYS A 63 -6.43 -18.98 2.64
CA LYS A 63 -6.01 -18.33 3.88
C LYS A 63 -4.92 -19.17 4.55
N ARG A 64 -3.72 -18.61 4.70
CA ARG A 64 -2.61 -19.25 5.43
C ARG A 64 -3.04 -19.66 6.85
N SER A 65 -2.61 -20.85 7.28
CA SER A 65 -2.77 -21.30 8.66
C SER A 65 -1.99 -20.38 9.60
N ARG A 66 -2.53 -20.16 10.80
CA ARG A 66 -1.94 -19.23 11.77
C ARG A 66 -1.00 -20.00 12.71
N PRO A 67 0.31 -19.66 12.77
CA PRO A 67 1.22 -20.18 13.79
C PRO A 67 0.79 -19.82 15.22
N GLU A 68 1.29 -20.57 16.20
CA GLU A 68 1.01 -20.30 17.62
C GLU A 68 1.63 -18.98 18.09
N VAL A 69 2.87 -18.71 17.65
CA VAL A 69 3.65 -17.52 17.98
C VAL A 69 4.02 -16.78 16.71
N LEU A 70 3.91 -15.45 16.73
CA LEU A 70 4.32 -14.56 15.64
C LEU A 70 5.22 -13.48 16.20
N LYS A 71 6.23 -13.08 15.42
CA LYS A 71 7.02 -11.89 15.71
C LYS A 71 6.27 -10.67 15.20
N GLY A 72 6.37 -9.53 15.88
CA GLY A 72 5.69 -8.32 15.45
C GLY A 72 6.40 -7.05 15.89
N SER A 73 6.12 -5.97 15.17
CA SER A 73 6.59 -4.62 15.48
C SER A 73 5.40 -3.69 15.59
N THR A 74 5.38 -2.90 16.68
CA THR A 74 4.32 -1.92 16.93
C THR A 74 4.83 -0.51 16.65
N ARG A 75 4.05 0.25 15.88
CA ARG A 75 4.29 1.67 15.63
C ARG A 75 3.18 2.51 16.23
N ARG A 76 3.55 3.57 16.92
CA ARG A 76 2.64 4.61 17.40
C ARG A 76 2.56 5.73 16.36
N LEU A 77 1.35 6.10 15.95
CA LEU A 77 1.07 7.21 15.04
C LEU A 77 0.04 8.14 15.67
N GLN A 78 0.24 9.45 15.56
CA GLN A 78 -0.78 10.41 15.95
C GLN A 78 -1.81 10.55 14.83
N THR A 79 -3.09 10.45 15.16
CA THR A 79 -4.20 10.58 14.22
C THR A 79 -5.21 11.60 14.74
N PRO A 80 -6.07 12.16 13.88
CA PRO A 80 -7.14 13.09 14.30
C PRO A 80 -8.05 12.55 15.42
N LEU A 81 -8.17 11.23 15.53
CA LEU A 81 -9.01 10.56 16.54
C LEU A 81 -8.20 10.08 17.76
N GLY A 82 -6.91 10.40 17.86
CA GLY A 82 -6.04 9.99 18.95
C GLY A 82 -4.83 9.16 18.50
N ASP A 83 -4.06 8.66 19.48
CA ASP A 83 -2.88 7.84 19.22
C ASP A 83 -3.28 6.46 18.69
N LEU A 84 -2.89 6.12 17.48
CA LEU A 84 -3.07 4.80 16.89
C LEU A 84 -1.82 3.96 17.07
N TYR A 85 -1.98 2.75 17.59
CA TYR A 85 -0.96 1.73 17.69
C TYR A 85 -1.23 0.69 16.60
N VAL A 86 -0.30 0.54 15.66
CA VAL A 86 -0.37 -0.43 14.57
C VAL A 86 0.71 -1.48 14.81
N ASN A 87 0.30 -2.71 15.12
CA ASN A 87 1.19 -3.86 15.28
C ASN A 87 1.16 -4.73 14.03
N ILE A 88 2.27 -4.81 13.31
CA ILE A 88 2.42 -5.65 12.11
C ILE A 88 3.21 -6.89 12.51
N THR A 89 2.61 -8.06 12.27
CA THR A 89 3.21 -9.36 12.58
C THR A 89 3.75 -10.04 11.33
N GLU A 90 4.68 -10.95 11.53
CA GLU A 90 5.39 -11.70 10.50
C GLU A 90 5.34 -13.20 10.78
N ASP A 91 5.25 -13.98 9.71
CA ASP A 91 5.44 -15.43 9.77
C ASP A 91 6.93 -15.82 9.87
N ASP A 92 7.19 -17.12 9.96
CA ASP A 92 8.55 -17.67 10.08
C ASP A 92 9.44 -17.36 8.86
N LYS A 93 8.84 -16.97 7.74
CA LYS A 93 9.53 -16.58 6.51
C LYS A 93 9.75 -15.05 6.42
N GLY A 94 9.41 -14.31 7.47
CA GLY A 94 9.49 -12.85 7.51
C GLY A 94 8.46 -12.14 6.62
N GLN A 95 7.42 -12.85 6.18
CA GLN A 95 6.35 -12.27 5.39
C GLN A 95 5.29 -11.66 6.32
N PRO A 96 4.73 -10.49 5.98
CA PRO A 96 3.67 -9.91 6.78
C PRO A 96 2.46 -10.84 6.87
N PHE A 97 1.94 -11.01 8.07
CA PHE A 97 0.93 -12.02 8.39
C PHE A 97 -0.39 -11.39 8.86
N GLU A 98 -0.39 -10.70 10.00
CA GLU A 98 -1.56 -10.03 10.57
C GLU A 98 -1.22 -8.59 11.01
N ILE A 99 -2.23 -7.72 11.01
CA ILE A 99 -2.15 -6.38 11.58
C ILE A 99 -3.18 -6.24 12.69
N PHE A 100 -2.72 -5.75 13.84
CA PHE A 100 -3.58 -5.35 14.94
C PHE A 100 -3.51 -3.84 15.08
N MET A 101 -4.66 -3.24 15.36
CA MET A 101 -4.79 -1.80 15.54
C MET A 101 -5.47 -1.54 16.86
N SER A 102 -4.95 -0.59 17.63
CA SER A 102 -5.60 -0.08 18.82
C SER A 102 -5.52 1.43 18.79
N LEU A 103 -6.66 2.10 18.89
CA LEU A 103 -6.69 3.55 19.02
C LEU A 103 -6.74 3.89 20.53
N GLY A 104 -6.01 4.91 20.96
CA GLY A 104 -5.81 5.24 22.36
C GLY A 104 -6.93 6.11 22.90
N LYS A 105 -7.44 5.80 24.10
CA LYS A 105 -8.47 6.59 24.82
C LYS A 105 -9.77 6.83 24.03
N VAL A 106 -10.05 5.99 23.04
CA VAL A 106 -11.30 5.98 22.29
C VAL A 106 -12.06 4.69 22.61
N GLY A 107 -13.38 4.71 22.60
CA GLY A 107 -14.21 3.53 22.86
C GLY A 107 -15.45 3.52 21.97
N GLY A 108 -16.30 2.52 22.11
CA GLY A 108 -17.56 2.43 21.37
C GLY A 108 -17.37 2.16 19.87
N ALA A 109 -18.16 2.83 19.03
CA ALA A 109 -18.26 2.53 17.59
C ALA A 109 -16.91 2.66 16.84
N LEU A 110 -16.11 3.67 17.17
CA LEU A 110 -14.82 3.88 16.51
C LEU A 110 -13.83 2.73 16.74
N MET A 111 -13.88 2.06 17.91
CA MET A 111 -13.07 0.86 18.14
C MET A 111 -13.55 -0.34 17.33
N ALA A 112 -14.87 -0.49 17.17
CA ALA A 112 -15.43 -1.55 16.36
C ALA A 112 -14.99 -1.40 14.89
N ASP A 113 -14.99 -0.18 14.36
CA ASP A 113 -14.54 0.11 12.99
C ASP A 113 -13.03 -0.16 12.83
N VAL A 114 -12.22 0.26 13.80
CA VAL A 114 -10.77 0.00 13.84
C VAL A 114 -10.49 -1.50 13.86
N GLU A 115 -11.19 -2.27 14.70
CA GLU A 115 -11.05 -3.72 14.77
C GLU A 115 -11.49 -4.37 13.46
N ALA A 116 -12.62 -3.96 12.88
CA ALA A 116 -13.12 -4.48 11.61
C ALA A 116 -12.09 -4.28 10.48
N ILE A 117 -11.53 -3.07 10.36
CA ILE A 117 -10.49 -2.76 9.39
C ILE A 117 -9.23 -3.63 9.62
N ALA A 118 -8.76 -3.74 10.86
CA ALA A 118 -7.59 -4.55 11.20
C ALA A 118 -7.79 -6.04 10.82
N ARG A 119 -9.00 -6.58 11.07
CA ARG A 119 -9.36 -7.97 10.71
C ARG A 119 -9.42 -8.18 9.20
N LEU A 120 -9.96 -7.22 8.45
CA LEU A 120 -10.02 -7.29 6.99
C LEU A 120 -8.62 -7.20 6.37
N ILE A 121 -7.76 -6.32 6.88
CA ILE A 121 -6.36 -6.23 6.43
C ILE A 121 -5.59 -7.51 6.78
N SER A 122 -5.78 -8.05 7.98
CA SER A 122 -5.21 -9.32 8.40
C SER A 122 -5.67 -10.48 7.50
N LEU A 123 -6.95 -10.53 7.15
CA LEU A 123 -7.46 -11.51 6.20
C LEU A 123 -6.82 -11.35 4.82
N ALA A 124 -6.70 -10.11 4.32
CA ALA A 124 -6.07 -9.83 3.04
C ALA A 124 -4.62 -10.32 2.99
N LEU A 125 -3.81 -10.00 4.00
CA LEU A 125 -2.43 -10.48 4.12
C LEU A 125 -2.35 -12.01 4.20
N ARG A 126 -3.24 -12.64 4.96
CA ARG A 126 -3.28 -14.11 5.08
C ARG A 126 -3.74 -14.81 3.81
N SER A 127 -4.52 -14.13 2.96
CA SER A 127 -4.98 -14.62 1.65
C SER A 127 -4.04 -14.23 0.50
N GLY A 128 -2.79 -13.89 0.80
CA GLY A 128 -1.76 -13.66 -0.21
C GLY A 128 -1.85 -12.33 -0.95
N ILE A 129 -2.70 -11.39 -0.50
CA ILE A 129 -2.78 -10.05 -1.10
C ILE A 129 -1.47 -9.31 -0.80
N PRO A 130 -0.74 -8.81 -1.82
CA PRO A 130 0.49 -8.09 -1.60
C PRO A 130 0.26 -6.84 -0.73
N MET A 131 1.11 -6.63 0.28
CA MET A 131 1.00 -5.48 1.19
C MET A 131 0.96 -4.13 0.46
N LYS A 132 1.66 -4.01 -0.68
CA LYS A 132 1.66 -2.81 -1.54
C LYS A 132 0.28 -2.50 -2.15
N GLU A 133 -0.54 -3.52 -2.40
CA GLU A 133 -1.94 -3.31 -2.85
C GLU A 133 -2.78 -2.72 -1.72
N ILE A 134 -2.66 -3.27 -0.51
CA ILE A 134 -3.37 -2.79 0.68
C ILE A 134 -2.96 -1.34 0.99
N TYR A 135 -1.65 -1.05 0.98
CA TYR A 135 -1.11 0.29 1.16
C TYR A 135 -1.76 1.31 0.21
N ARG A 136 -1.88 0.98 -1.08
CA ARG A 136 -2.48 1.86 -2.09
C ARG A 136 -3.96 2.15 -1.84
N GLN A 137 -4.69 1.22 -1.21
CA GLN A 137 -6.10 1.45 -0.86
C GLN A 137 -6.24 2.35 0.37
N LEU A 138 -5.30 2.29 1.32
CA LEU A 138 -5.39 3.00 2.60
C LEU A 138 -4.77 4.40 2.57
N ARG A 139 -3.62 4.57 1.91
CA ARG A 139 -2.90 5.84 1.84
C ARG A 139 -3.72 6.86 1.07
N GLY A 140 -3.92 8.03 1.68
CA GLY A 140 -4.65 9.16 1.09
C GLY A 140 -6.11 9.25 1.50
N ILE A 141 -6.68 8.26 2.21
CA ILE A 141 -8.04 8.38 2.76
C ILE A 141 -8.06 9.52 3.77
N SER A 142 -8.87 10.55 3.54
CA SER A 142 -8.99 11.70 4.44
C SER A 142 -10.24 11.64 5.30
N SER A 143 -10.17 12.29 6.46
CA SER A 143 -11.31 12.55 7.35
C SER A 143 -11.56 14.06 7.49
N ASP A 144 -12.35 14.45 8.48
CA ASP A 144 -12.69 15.85 8.82
C ASP A 144 -11.46 16.69 9.20
N ARG A 145 -10.48 16.04 9.85
CA ARG A 145 -9.27 16.66 10.37
C ARG A 145 -8.04 15.90 9.90
N ALA A 146 -6.90 16.57 9.92
CA ALA A 146 -5.60 15.98 9.63
C ALA A 146 -4.57 16.45 10.67
N ILE A 147 -3.57 15.62 10.93
CA ILE A 147 -2.48 15.92 11.88
C ILE A 147 -1.14 15.92 11.15
N GLY A 148 -0.28 16.86 11.51
CA GLY A 148 1.09 16.96 11.02
C GLY A 148 1.22 17.75 9.71
N PHE A 149 2.45 17.82 9.22
CA PHE A 149 2.84 18.65 8.07
C PHE A 149 3.71 17.86 7.09
N GLY A 150 3.71 18.31 5.83
CA GLY A 150 4.56 17.73 4.79
C GLY A 150 4.21 16.27 4.43
N PRO A 151 5.19 15.49 3.93
CA PRO A 151 4.97 14.11 3.46
C PRO A 151 4.47 13.14 4.54
N GLY A 152 4.73 13.44 5.82
CA GLY A 152 4.31 12.65 6.98
C GLY A 152 2.95 13.03 7.56
N LYS A 153 2.20 13.92 6.89
CA LYS A 153 0.85 14.33 7.32
C LYS A 153 -0.10 13.14 7.31
N VAL A 154 -0.82 12.96 8.41
CA VAL A 154 -1.81 11.91 8.63
C VAL A 154 -3.21 12.49 8.41
N LEU A 155 -3.93 11.93 7.43
CA LEU A 155 -5.24 12.44 7.01
C LEU A 155 -6.42 11.76 7.70
N SER A 156 -6.23 10.54 8.21
CA SER A 156 -7.25 9.74 8.89
C SER A 156 -6.60 8.52 9.58
N VAL A 157 -7.40 7.71 10.28
CA VAL A 157 -6.95 6.42 10.84
C VAL A 157 -6.52 5.43 9.75
N PRO A 158 -7.31 5.17 8.67
CA PRO A 158 -6.85 4.35 7.54
C PRO A 158 -5.55 4.85 6.91
N ASP A 159 -5.41 6.17 6.73
CA ASP A 159 -4.20 6.76 6.17
C ASP A 159 -2.97 6.55 7.08
N ALA A 160 -3.16 6.64 8.40
CA ALA A 160 -2.12 6.31 9.37
C ALA A 160 -1.65 4.85 9.25
N VAL A 161 -2.56 3.91 8.97
CA VAL A 161 -2.18 2.52 8.66
C VAL A 161 -1.38 2.46 7.37
N GLY A 162 -1.80 3.19 6.33
CA GLY A 162 -1.03 3.32 5.08
C GLY A 162 0.41 3.77 5.33
N ILE A 163 0.60 4.81 6.17
CA ILE A 163 1.93 5.28 6.57
C ILE A 163 2.71 4.22 7.36
N ALA A 164 2.05 3.46 8.25
CA ALA A 164 2.68 2.37 9.00
C ALA A 164 3.17 1.24 8.07
N LEU A 165 2.36 0.88 7.07
CA LEU A 165 2.69 -0.12 6.04
C LEU A 165 3.87 0.32 5.18
N GLU A 166 3.86 1.58 4.74
CA GLU A 166 4.95 2.18 3.97
C GLU A 166 6.28 2.09 4.72
N LYS A 167 6.30 2.55 5.98
CA LYS A 167 7.48 2.47 6.83
C LYS A 167 7.94 1.03 7.06
N TYR A 168 7.02 0.10 7.26
CA TYR A 168 7.37 -1.32 7.36
C TYR A 168 8.06 -1.84 6.09
N MET A 169 7.54 -1.51 4.90
CA MET A 169 8.15 -1.91 3.64
C MET A 169 9.52 -1.25 3.44
N SER A 170 9.66 0.04 3.75
CA SER A 170 10.93 0.77 3.68
C SER A 170 11.99 0.18 4.62
N ASP A 171 11.64 -0.13 5.86
CA ASP A 171 12.58 -0.73 6.82
C ASP A 171 13.04 -2.12 6.33
N LYS A 172 12.15 -2.93 5.78
CA LYS A 172 12.51 -4.24 5.19
C LYS A 172 13.39 -4.11 3.95
N GLN A 173 13.25 -3.05 3.17
CA GLN A 173 14.13 -2.77 2.02
C GLN A 173 15.49 -2.22 2.47
N GLY A 174 15.53 -1.38 3.51
CA GLY A 174 16.76 -0.87 4.12
C GLY A 174 17.59 -1.97 4.77
N ILE A 175 16.95 -2.88 5.51
CA ILE A 175 17.60 -4.07 6.08
C ILE A 175 18.26 -4.94 4.99
N GLN A 176 17.64 -5.05 3.81
CA GLN A 176 18.22 -5.80 2.69
C GLN A 176 19.44 -5.10 2.07
N GLN A 177 19.47 -3.76 2.04
CA GLN A 177 20.62 -3.01 1.54
C GLN A 177 21.82 -3.06 2.51
N ASP A 178 21.57 -3.00 3.82
CA ASP A 178 22.64 -3.12 4.83
C ASP A 178 23.25 -4.54 4.89
N LEU A 179 22.46 -5.59 4.63
CA LEU A 179 22.95 -6.99 4.60
C LEU A 179 23.69 -7.36 3.30
N LEU A 180 23.46 -6.63 2.21
CA LEU A 180 24.15 -6.82 0.92
C LEU A 180 25.39 -5.90 0.77
N GLY A 181 25.60 -4.97 1.70
CA GLY A 181 26.74 -4.04 1.74
C GLY A 181 27.97 -4.60 2.44
N GLY A 182 28.52 -5.72 1.95
CA GLY A 182 29.85 -6.18 2.33
C GLY A 182 30.94 -5.43 1.56
N GLY A 183 31.43 -4.33 2.12
CA GLY A 183 32.58 -3.60 1.57
C GLY A 183 32.98 -2.41 2.45
N ASP A 184 34.10 -2.58 3.17
CA ASP A 184 34.72 -1.59 4.07
C ASP A 184 34.84 -0.17 3.48
N ALA A 185 34.37 0.81 4.26
CA ALA A 185 34.94 2.14 4.30
C ALA A 185 34.98 2.63 5.77
N PRO A 186 36.14 3.08 6.29
CA PRO A 186 36.30 3.33 7.71
C PRO A 186 35.62 4.65 8.11
N ARG A 187 34.57 4.56 8.92
CA ARG A 187 34.10 5.72 9.71
C ARG A 187 34.98 5.83 10.95
N GLN A 188 35.94 6.74 10.85
CA GLN A 188 36.81 7.17 11.94
C GLN A 188 35.97 7.54 13.16
N GLY A 189 36.39 7.01 14.31
CA GLY A 189 35.71 7.15 15.58
C GLY A 189 35.72 8.58 16.13
N ALA A 190 34.64 8.89 16.84
CA ALA A 190 34.66 9.80 17.98
C ALA A 190 33.80 9.14 19.05
N ALA A 191 34.46 8.36 19.91
CA ALA A 191 33.92 8.04 21.22
C ALA A 191 33.91 9.36 22.02
N ALA A 192 32.72 9.88 22.30
CA ALA A 192 32.55 10.90 23.32
C ALA A 192 32.12 10.20 24.61
N GLU A 193 33.09 9.97 25.49
CA GLU A 193 32.85 9.66 26.90
C GLU A 193 31.96 10.75 27.51
N ALA A 194 30.85 10.35 28.13
CA ALA A 194 30.05 11.20 28.97
C ALA A 194 30.79 11.43 30.31
N PRO A 195 31.01 12.68 30.77
CA PRO A 195 31.56 12.91 32.10
C PRO A 195 30.48 12.67 33.18
N PRO A 196 30.87 12.23 34.40
CA PRO A 196 29.93 11.97 35.48
C PRO A 196 29.45 13.29 36.10
N VAL A 197 28.14 13.45 36.24
CA VAL A 197 27.54 14.60 36.94
C VAL A 197 27.58 14.32 38.44
N ALA A 198 28.43 15.04 39.17
CA ALA A 198 28.46 15.08 40.62
C ALA A 198 27.33 15.99 41.15
N VAL A 199 26.53 15.47 42.09
CA VAL A 199 25.47 16.24 42.76
C VAL A 199 26.09 16.95 43.97
N THR A 200 26.17 18.27 43.93
CA THR A 200 26.40 19.11 45.12
C THR A 200 25.17 19.97 45.40
N ARG A 201 24.72 19.92 46.66
CA ARG A 201 23.72 20.81 47.25
C ARG A 201 24.37 22.18 47.47
N ASP A 202 23.69 23.24 47.03
CA ASP A 202 23.37 24.48 47.77
C ASP A 202 23.30 25.74 46.88
N ASN A 203 22.13 26.38 46.96
CA ASN A 203 21.79 27.81 46.80
C ASN A 203 21.85 28.56 45.44
N ALA A 204 20.63 28.72 44.89
CA ALA A 204 19.93 29.96 44.49
C ALA A 204 20.58 31.01 43.56
N GLN A 205 19.99 31.22 42.36
CA GLN A 205 19.51 32.52 41.86
C GLN A 205 18.61 32.33 40.59
N MET A 206 17.67 33.27 40.38
CA MET A 206 16.51 33.31 39.45
C MET A 206 16.81 33.36 37.93
N MET A 207 15.94 32.80 37.08
CA MET A 207 15.04 33.55 36.15
C MET A 207 14.35 32.67 35.05
N LEU A 208 13.01 32.84 35.02
CA LEU A 208 11.94 32.71 34.01
C LEU A 208 12.12 32.12 32.59
N GLY A 209 11.13 31.29 32.21
CA GLY A 209 10.54 31.16 30.86
C GLY A 209 10.23 29.69 30.49
N GLY A 210 9.01 29.18 30.38
CA GLY A 210 7.67 29.77 30.25
C GLY A 210 6.84 28.93 29.27
N MET A 211 6.15 27.89 29.77
CA MET A 211 4.92 27.32 29.17
C MET A 211 3.77 28.35 29.34
N PRO A 212 2.65 28.36 28.57
CA PRO A 212 1.70 27.22 28.49
C PRO A 212 0.91 27.08 27.15
N GLU A 213 0.37 25.90 26.84
CA GLU A 213 -1.07 25.57 27.01
C GLU A 213 -2.01 26.79 27.12
N THR A 214 -2.61 27.20 26.01
CA THR A 214 -3.88 27.94 26.04
C THR A 214 -5.02 26.99 26.36
N LEU A 215 -5.29 26.91 27.65
CA LEU A 215 -6.52 26.46 28.27
C LEU A 215 -7.72 27.16 27.59
N ALA A 216 -8.65 26.40 27.01
CA ALA A 216 -9.85 26.93 26.36
C ALA A 216 -10.61 27.86 27.33
N GLY A 217 -10.64 29.17 27.03
CA GLY A 217 -11.26 30.21 27.87
C GLY A 217 -10.31 31.31 28.36
N ALA A 218 -9.00 31.21 28.09
CA ALA A 218 -8.02 32.26 28.40
C ALA A 218 -7.72 33.15 27.18
N CYS A 219 -7.60 34.45 27.41
CA CYS A 219 -7.31 35.49 26.43
C CYS A 219 -5.92 35.28 25.84
N PRO A 220 -5.77 35.27 24.49
CA PRO A 220 -4.48 35.01 23.86
C PRO A 220 -3.45 36.12 24.12
N ASP A 221 -3.89 37.35 24.42
CA ASP A 221 -2.98 38.48 24.60
C ASP A 221 -2.43 38.62 26.03
N CYS A 222 -3.22 38.22 27.04
CA CYS A 222 -2.84 38.44 28.45
C CYS A 222 -3.11 37.25 29.38
N GLY A 223 -3.67 36.15 28.86
CA GLY A 223 -3.97 34.93 29.62
C GLY A 223 -5.13 35.07 30.62
N SER A 224 -5.79 36.22 30.70
CA SER A 224 -6.96 36.43 31.58
C SER A 224 -8.21 35.74 31.04
N GLN A 225 -9.25 35.57 31.86
CA GLN A 225 -10.43 34.83 31.45
C GLN A 225 -11.29 35.62 30.43
N LEU A 226 -11.74 34.95 29.38
CA LEU A 226 -12.61 35.51 28.34
C LEU A 226 -14.08 35.35 28.72
N GLU A 227 -14.87 36.37 28.43
CA GLU A 227 -16.33 36.38 28.59
C GLU A 227 -17.01 36.46 27.21
N PHE A 228 -18.05 35.65 27.00
CA PHE A 228 -18.84 35.69 25.77
C PHE A 228 -20.01 36.67 25.93
N ALA A 229 -19.98 37.76 25.17
CA ALA A 229 -21.03 38.78 25.19
C ALA A 229 -21.27 39.33 23.79
N GLU A 230 -22.54 39.48 23.42
CA GLU A 230 -22.98 40.06 22.13
C GLU A 230 -22.43 39.34 20.89
N GLY A 231 -22.19 38.02 20.99
CA GLY A 231 -21.67 37.22 19.86
C GLY A 231 -20.15 37.24 19.71
N CYS A 232 -19.43 37.89 20.62
CA CYS A 232 -17.97 37.95 20.60
C CYS A 232 -17.37 37.45 21.92
N MET A 233 -16.18 36.86 21.86
CA MET A 233 -15.32 36.60 23.02
C MET A 233 -14.57 37.89 23.36
N LYS A 234 -14.79 38.46 24.54
CA LYS A 234 -14.21 39.73 24.98
C LYS A 234 -13.33 39.55 26.22
N CYS A 235 -12.22 40.29 26.26
CA CYS A 235 -11.31 40.39 27.40
C CYS A 235 -11.40 41.80 28.02
N HIS A 236 -11.91 41.91 29.24
CA HIS A 236 -12.02 43.21 29.94
C HIS A 236 -10.69 43.75 30.49
N VAL A 237 -9.62 42.96 30.44
CA VAL A 237 -8.31 43.33 31.01
C VAL A 237 -7.41 44.01 29.97
N CYS A 238 -7.35 43.49 28.74
CA CYS A 238 -6.49 44.05 27.68
C CYS A 238 -7.25 44.58 26.46
N GLY A 239 -8.57 44.37 26.38
CA GLY A 239 -9.40 44.85 25.28
C GLY A 239 -9.45 43.94 24.05
N PHE A 240 -8.89 42.72 24.12
CA PHE A 240 -9.01 41.72 23.06
C PHE A 240 -10.49 41.39 22.78
N SER A 241 -10.87 41.33 21.50
CA SER A 241 -12.21 40.91 21.08
C SER A 241 -12.15 40.12 19.76
N GLU A 242 -12.85 38.99 19.72
CA GLU A 242 -12.99 38.14 18.53
C GLU A 242 -14.45 37.71 18.37
N CYS A 243 -15.06 38.07 17.23
CA CYS A 243 -16.46 37.82 16.92
C CYS A 243 -16.57 36.69 15.90
N GLY A 244 -17.53 35.77 16.10
CA GLY A 244 -17.83 34.65 15.20
C GLY A 244 -19.12 34.85 14.43
#